data_AF-A0A3D3LVB8-F1
#
_entry.id   AF-A0A3D3LVB8-F1
#
_cell.length_a   1.000
_cell.length_b   1.000
_cell.length_c   1.000
_cell.angle_alpha   90.00
_cell.angle_beta   90.00
_cell.angle_gamma   90.00
#
_symmetry.space_group_name_H-M   'P 1'
#
loop_
_entity.id
_entity.type
_entity.pdbx_description
1 polymer ?
#
loop_
_entity_poly.entity_id
_entity_poly.type
_entity_poly.pdbx_seq_one_letter_code
_entity_poly.pdbx_strand_id
1 'polypeptide(L)'
;MNRKVSTHAEAEEFVAKGGVAIYWRPGCPFCQRLNDGLGEVGDRALWVNIWEDADAEAYVKSVNNGNAVVPTVRTSDEAFVASAFSAPKSVSALIESSSIK
;
A
#
# COMPACT_ATOMS: atom_id res chain seq x y z
N MET A 1 2.45 12.63 -4.42
CA MET A 1 3.53 11.71 -4.00
C MET A 1 4.45 11.53 -5.19
N ASN A 2 5.76 11.61 -4.99
CA ASN A 2 6.76 11.43 -6.06
C ASN A 2 7.41 10.04 -5.98
N ARG A 3 6.59 9.00 -5.78
CA ARG A 3 7.03 7.60 -5.75
C ARG A 3 6.66 6.91 -7.04
N LYS A 4 7.45 5.90 -7.43
CA LYS A 4 7.18 5.07 -8.60
C LYS A 4 5.83 4.36 -8.42
N VAL A 5 4.92 4.58 -9.36
CA VAL A 5 3.61 3.90 -9.40
C VAL A 5 3.80 2.53 -10.05
N SER A 6 3.16 1.51 -9.46
CA SER A 6 3.10 0.14 -9.96
C SER A 6 1.64 -0.29 -10.16
N THR A 7 1.42 -1.33 -10.95
CA THR A 7 0.12 -1.96 -11.17
C THR A 7 -0.23 -2.93 -10.05
N HIS A 8 -1.51 -3.32 -9.97
CA HIS A 8 -1.99 -4.36 -9.05
C HIS A 8 -1.30 -5.70 -9.34
N ALA A 9 -1.12 -6.07 -10.61
CA ALA A 9 -0.43 -7.30 -10.99
C ALA A 9 1.00 -7.36 -10.44
N GLU A 10 1.77 -6.28 -10.61
CA GLU A 10 3.13 -6.17 -10.05
C GLU A 10 3.12 -6.23 -8.51
N ALA A 11 2.11 -5.61 -7.89
CA ALA A 11 1.94 -5.66 -6.45
C ALA A 11 1.67 -7.08 -5.94
N GLU A 12 0.80 -7.85 -6.58
CA GLU A 12 0.53 -9.23 -6.18
C GLU A 12 1.77 -10.12 -6.34
N GLU A 13 2.54 -9.96 -7.42
CA GLU A 13 3.81 -10.69 -7.57
C GLU A 13 4.85 -10.31 -6.51
N PHE A 14 4.94 -9.02 -6.16
CA PHE A 14 5.84 -8.54 -5.13
C PHE A 14 5.44 -9.06 -3.75
N VAL A 15 4.14 -9.02 -3.44
CA VAL A 15 3.59 -9.53 -2.19
C VAL A 15 3.75 -11.05 -2.08
N ALA A 16 3.59 -11.80 -3.17
CA ALA A 16 3.83 -13.25 -3.21
C ALA A 16 5.28 -13.62 -2.87
N LYS A 17 6.24 -12.71 -3.09
CA LYS A 17 7.66 -12.87 -2.71
C LYS A 17 7.94 -12.41 -1.26
N GLY A 18 6.93 -11.96 -0.52
CA GLY A 18 7.04 -11.45 0.84
C GLY A 18 7.11 -9.92 0.96
N GLY A 19 6.82 -9.19 -0.12
CA GLY A 19 6.83 -7.73 -0.17
C GLY A 19 5.59 -7.08 0.41
N VAL A 20 5.59 -5.75 0.48
CA VAL A 20 4.46 -4.94 0.93
C VAL A 20 3.98 -4.04 -0.21
N ALA A 21 2.68 -4.08 -0.48
CA ALA A 21 2.01 -3.18 -1.41
C ALA A 21 1.14 -2.16 -0.66
N ILE A 22 1.15 -0.92 -1.14
CA ILE A 22 0.38 0.19 -0.57
C ILE A 22 -0.50 0.80 -1.67
N TYR A 23 -1.81 0.65 -1.51
CA TYR A 23 -2.82 1.21 -2.40
C TYR A 23 -3.19 2.62 -1.95
N TRP A 24 -3.14 3.58 -2.87
CA TRP A 24 -3.34 4.99 -2.60
C TRP A 24 -4.08 5.69 -3.75
N ARG A 25 -4.44 6.96 -3.57
CA ARG A 25 -4.95 7.83 -4.63
C ARG A 25 -4.51 9.29 -4.45
N PRO A 26 -4.43 10.10 -5.52
CA PRO A 26 -4.16 11.54 -5.43
C PRO A 26 -5.14 12.28 -4.50
N GLY A 27 -4.64 13.27 -3.75
CA GLY A 27 -5.46 14.09 -2.86
C GLY A 27 -5.88 13.42 -1.54
N CYS A 28 -5.41 12.20 -1.25
CA CYS A 28 -5.68 11.51 0.01
C CYS A 28 -4.74 11.99 1.14
N PRO A 29 -5.23 12.72 2.17
CA PRO A 29 -4.37 13.25 3.24
C PRO A 29 -3.75 12.13 4.10
N PHE A 30 -4.47 11.03 4.31
CA PHE A 30 -3.95 9.86 5.04
C PHE A 30 -2.83 9.16 4.28
N CYS A 31 -2.90 9.12 2.95
CA CYS A 31 -1.89 8.53 2.09
C CYS A 31 -0.61 9.38 2.09
N GLN A 32 -0.74 10.71 2.06
CA GLN A 32 0.38 11.63 2.22
C GLN A 32 1.05 11.46 3.59
N ARG A 33 0.25 11.42 4.66
CA ARG A 33 0.79 11.16 6.00
C ARG A 33 1.53 9.83 6.10
N LEU A 34 0.96 8.76 5.53
CA LEU A 34 1.60 7.45 5.51
C LEU A 34 2.93 7.52 4.75
N ASN A 35 2.93 8.12 3.57
CA ASN A 35 4.13 8.36 2.76
C ASN A 35 5.23 9.11 3.53
N ASP A 36 4.87 10.20 4.20
CA ASP A 36 5.82 11.05 4.91
C ASP A 36 6.37 10.36 6.15
N GLY A 37 5.52 9.63 6.89
CA GLY A 37 5.93 8.87 8.06
C GLY A 37 6.77 7.64 7.73
N LEU A 38 6.70 7.11 6.50
CA LEU A 38 7.55 6.01 6.05
C LEU A 38 8.93 6.46 5.56
N GLY A 39 9.09 7.71 5.11
CA GLY A 39 10.36 8.22 4.61
C GLY A 39 10.99 7.29 3.54
N GLU A 40 12.29 7.03 3.66
CA GLU A 40 13.04 6.15 2.74
C GLU A 40 12.62 4.68 2.83
N VAL A 41 12.14 4.20 3.98
CA VAL A 41 11.64 2.83 4.13
C VAL A 41 10.48 2.58 3.16
N GLY A 42 9.67 3.61 2.90
CA GLY A 42 8.57 3.54 1.93
C GLY A 42 9.00 3.24 0.49
N ASP A 43 10.27 3.43 0.12
CA ASP A 43 10.77 3.13 -1.23
C ASP A 43 10.97 1.63 -1.46
N ARG A 44 10.95 0.83 -0.39
CA ARG A 44 11.00 -0.64 -0.44
C ARG A 44 9.61 -1.28 -0.61
N ALA A 45 8.54 -0.49 -0.65
CA ALA A 45 7.18 -0.96 -0.92
C ALA A 45 6.76 -0.60 -2.35
N LEU A 46 5.84 -1.38 -2.92
CA LEU A 46 5.17 -0.99 -4.17
C LEU A 46 3.97 -0.11 -3.89
N TRP A 47 3.85 0.99 -4.63
CA TRP A 47 2.77 1.96 -4.48
C TRP A 47 1.83 1.89 -5.68
N VAL A 48 0.58 1.52 -5.44
CA VAL A 48 -0.42 1.29 -6.48
C VAL A 48 -1.49 2.38 -6.43
N ASN A 49 -1.65 3.11 -7.53
CA ASN A 49 -2.68 4.14 -7.64
C ASN A 49 -4.00 3.52 -8.12
N ILE A 50 -5.00 3.48 -7.24
CA ILE A 50 -6.29 2.83 -7.54
C ILE A 50 -7.12 3.57 -8.59
N TRP A 51 -6.76 4.79 -8.98
CA TRP A 51 -7.45 5.52 -10.05
C TRP A 51 -6.90 5.20 -11.43
N GLU A 52 -5.68 4.69 -11.52
CA GLU A 52 -4.99 4.40 -12.78
C GLU A 52 -5.06 2.91 -13.15
N ASP A 53 -5.48 2.07 -12.20
CA ASP A 53 -5.59 0.62 -12.36
C ASP A 53 -6.95 0.14 -11.83
N ALA A 54 -7.80 -0.35 -12.74
CA ALA A 54 -9.14 -0.83 -12.41
C ALA A 54 -9.12 -2.10 -11.53
N ASP A 55 -8.11 -2.96 -11.71
CA ASP A 55 -7.94 -4.16 -10.90
C ASP A 55 -7.52 -3.77 -9.47
N ALA A 56 -6.68 -2.73 -9.33
CA ALA A 56 -6.34 -2.17 -8.03
C ALA A 56 -7.59 -1.61 -7.29
N GLU A 57 -8.46 -0.88 -8.00
CA GLU A 57 -9.70 -0.38 -7.40
C GLU A 57 -10.64 -1.52 -6.99
N ALA A 58 -10.81 -2.52 -7.86
CA ALA A 58 -11.63 -3.70 -7.60
C ALA A 58 -11.10 -4.49 -6.40
N TYR A 59 -9.79 -4.68 -6.33
CA TYR A 59 -9.12 -5.33 -5.21
C TYR A 59 -9.39 -4.58 -3.90
N VAL A 60 -9.14 -3.26 -3.85
CA VAL A 60 -9.36 -2.46 -2.65
C VAL A 60 -10.83 -2.49 -2.22
N LYS A 61 -11.78 -2.44 -3.15
CA LYS A 61 -13.20 -2.62 -2.84
C LYS A 61 -13.47 -3.99 -2.23
N SER A 62 -12.90 -5.06 -2.79
CA SER A 62 -13.13 -6.43 -2.31
C SER A 62 -12.72 -6.62 -0.84
N VAL A 63 -11.60 -6.03 -0.42
CA VAL A 63 -11.09 -6.15 0.96
C VAL A 63 -11.69 -5.14 1.94
N ASN A 64 -12.45 -4.15 1.44
CA ASN A 64 -13.05 -3.09 2.25
C ASN A 64 -14.58 -2.99 2.06
N ASN A 65 -15.27 -4.13 2.03
CA ASN A 65 -16.73 -4.23 1.97
C ASN A 65 -17.36 -3.46 0.79
N GLY A 66 -16.72 -3.49 -0.38
CA GLY A 66 -17.17 -2.81 -1.60
C GLY A 66 -16.71 -1.36 -1.73
N ASN A 67 -15.96 -0.83 -0.77
CA ASN A 67 -15.55 0.58 -0.75
C ASN A 67 -14.09 0.77 -1.19
N ALA A 68 -13.82 1.78 -2.01
CA ALA A 68 -12.46 2.16 -2.40
C ALA A 68 -11.75 2.97 -1.30
N VAL A 69 -11.57 2.35 -0.13
CA VAL A 69 -10.93 2.97 1.05
C VAL A 69 -9.41 2.91 0.91
N VAL A 70 -8.75 4.05 1.12
CA VAL A 70 -7.28 4.17 1.05
C VAL A 70 -6.77 5.03 2.20
N PRO A 71 -5.52 4.86 2.67
CA PRO A 71 -4.56 3.86 2.18
C PRO A 71 -4.91 2.44 2.64
N THR A 72 -4.79 1.47 1.73
CA THR A 72 -4.88 0.04 2.05
C THR A 72 -3.51 -0.59 1.87
N VAL A 73 -3.08 -1.37 2.84
CA VAL A 73 -1.80 -2.09 2.83
C VAL A 73 -2.10 -3.56 2.64
N ARG A 74 -1.27 -4.22 1.83
CA ARG A 74 -1.34 -5.66 1.54
C ARG A 74 0.04 -6.28 1.76
N THR A 75 0.07 -7.33 2.58
CA THR A 75 1.21 -8.21 2.84
C THR A 75 0.89 -9.62 2.33
N SER A 76 1.80 -10.60 2.47
CA SER A 76 1.47 -12.00 2.11
C SER A 76 0.23 -12.51 2.81
N ASP A 77 0.05 -12.12 4.07
CA ASP A 77 -0.91 -12.73 4.99
C ASP A 77 -2.23 -11.98 5.08
N GLU A 78 -2.22 -10.66 4.89
CA GLU A 78 -3.39 -9.83 5.16
C GLU A 78 -3.48 -8.57 4.31
N ALA A 79 -4.67 -7.95 4.34
CA ALA A 79 -4.93 -6.62 3.81
C ALA A 79 -5.68 -5.79 4.86
N PHE A 80 -5.26 -4.55 5.09
CA PHE A 80 -5.87 -3.69 6.10
C PHE A 80 -5.81 -2.21 5.72
N VAL A 81 -6.69 -1.41 6.33
CA VAL A 81 -6.72 0.05 6.13
C VAL A 81 -5.71 0.73 7.07
N ALA A 82 -4.79 1.49 6.49
CA ALA A 82 -3.67 2.14 7.18
C ALA A 82 -3.91 3.64 7.42
N SER A 83 -5.13 4.02 7.81
CA SER A 83 -5.51 5.43 8.06
C SER A 83 -5.29 5.89 9.50
N ALA A 84 -4.97 4.97 10.42
CA ALA A 84 -4.72 5.28 11.83
C ALA A 84 -3.45 6.11 12.05
N PHE A 85 -3.38 6.84 13.17
CA PHE A 85 -2.23 7.69 13.48
C PHE A 85 -0.91 6.90 13.62
N SER A 86 -0.99 5.67 14.11
CA SER A 86 0.13 4.74 14.29
C SER A 86 0.54 4.01 13.01
N ALA A 87 -0.24 4.12 11.92
CA ALA A 87 -0.04 3.33 10.71
C ALA A 87 1.39 3.41 10.14
N PRO A 88 2.06 4.59 10.05
CA PRO A 88 3.42 4.63 9.53
C PRO A 88 4.41 3.73 10.28
N LYS A 89 4.29 3.67 11.62
CA LYS A 89 5.16 2.83 12.44
C LYS A 89 4.92 1.35 12.18
N SER A 90 3.65 0.93 12.14
CA SER A 90 3.29 -0.46 11.88
C SER A 90 3.70 -0.90 10.48
N VAL A 91 3.46 -0.06 9.46
CA VAL A 91 3.80 -0.36 8.07
C VAL A 91 5.32 -0.35 7.86
N SER A 92 6.06 0.55 8.50
CA SER A 92 7.53 0.52 8.49
C SER A 92 8.06 -0.81 8.99
N ALA A 93 7.56 -1.28 10.14
CA ALA A 93 7.99 -2.57 10.70
C ALA A 93 7.69 -3.74 9.76
N LEU A 94 6.54 -3.73 9.07
CA LEU A 94 6.21 -4.75 8.06
C LEU A 94 7.17 -4.71 6.88
N ILE A 95 7.45 -3.53 6.33
CA ILE A 95 8.40 -3.36 5.22
C ILE A 95 9.82 -3.79 5.62
N GLU A 96 10.25 -3.45 6.83
CA GLU A 96 11.57 -3.83 7.35
C GLU A 96 11.68 -5.33 7.60
N SER A 97 10.60 -5.98 8.04
CA SER A 97 10.52 -7.43 8.23
C SER A 97 10.37 -8.23 6.93
N SER A 98 10.06 -7.55 5.82
CA SER A 98 9.94 -8.17 4.50
C SER A 98 11.27 -8.82 4.11
N SER A 99 11.23 -10.08 3.72
CA SER A 99 12.41 -10.84 3.29
C SER A 99 12.92 -10.45 1.90
N ILE A 100 12.29 -9.46 1.24
CA ILE A 100 12.73 -8.98 -0.07
C ILE A 100 13.76 -7.86 0.11
N LYS A 101 14.96 -8.08 -0.45
CA LYS A 101 16.02 -7.08 -0.59
C LYS A 101 15.89 -6.31 -1.89
#